data_AF-A0A1V6Y3Z1-F1
#
_entry.id   AF-A0A1V6Y3Z1-F1
#
_cell.length_a   1.000
_cell.length_b   1.000
_cell.length_c   1.000
_cell.angle_alpha   90.00
_cell.angle_beta   90.00
_cell.angle_gamma   90.00
#
_symmetry.space_group_name_H-M   'P 1'
#
loop_
_entity.id
_entity.type
_entity.pdbx_description
1 polymer ?
#
loop_
_entity_poly.entity_id
_entity_poly.type
_entity_poly.pdbx_seq_one_letter_code
_entity_poly.pdbx_strand_id
1 'polypeptide(L)'
;MIPIPPTHLTPSLSPPLGRLYPSSSSASRVSYPFIIQDSSSNHPSRLNFTMGSERENKTFLARLCEQAERYDEMVTFMKEVANIGGELTVDERNLLSVAYKNVVGTRRASWRIISSIEQKEENKGSDEHVGIIRDYRQKIETELEQVCQDVLDVLDEALIPKAETGESKVFYYKMKGDYHRYLAEFASGPKRKGAATAAHEAYKNATDVAQTELTPTHPIRLGLALNFSVFYYEILNSPDRACHLAKQAFDDAIAELDSLSEESYRDSTLIMQLLRDNLTLWTSSEGNEGEGATKEEKPEEETAAPAATEAAAPAEEKPEEAKPAETQA
;
A
#
# COMPACT_ATOMS: atom_id res chain seq x y z
N MET A 1 -14.94 -29.41 -18.21
CA MET A 1 -14.77 -28.06 -18.78
C MET A 1 -15.67 -27.13 -17.99
N ILE A 2 -15.09 -26.38 -17.07
CA ILE A 2 -15.72 -25.35 -16.24
C ILE A 2 -14.86 -24.10 -16.50
N PRO A 3 -15.42 -22.96 -16.91
CA PRO A 3 -14.63 -21.76 -17.14
C PRO A 3 -14.24 -21.15 -15.79
N ILE A 4 -12.94 -21.04 -15.55
CA ILE A 4 -12.37 -20.28 -14.43
C ILE A 4 -12.37 -18.80 -14.88
N PRO A 5 -12.88 -17.84 -14.08
CA PRO A 5 -12.91 -16.45 -14.50
C PRO A 5 -11.49 -15.85 -14.49
N PRO A 6 -11.21 -14.86 -15.36
CA PRO A 6 -9.89 -14.25 -15.47
C PRO A 6 -9.60 -13.43 -14.22
N THR A 7 -8.48 -13.71 -13.56
CA THR A 7 -7.94 -12.84 -12.50
C THR A 7 -7.57 -11.49 -13.13
N HIS A 8 -8.40 -10.48 -12.91
CA HIS A 8 -8.08 -9.09 -13.23
C HIS A 8 -6.87 -8.65 -12.39
N LEU A 9 -5.68 -8.68 -12.99
CA LEU A 9 -4.54 -7.91 -12.53
C LEU A 9 -4.86 -6.42 -12.73
N THR A 10 -5.54 -5.82 -11.76
CA THR A 10 -5.61 -4.35 -11.66
C THR A 10 -4.19 -3.84 -11.41
N PRO A 11 -3.69 -2.85 -12.15
CA PRO A 11 -2.44 -2.20 -11.79
C PRO A 11 -2.65 -1.48 -10.46
N SER A 12 -2.15 -2.05 -9.36
CA SER A 12 -2.01 -1.34 -8.08
C SER A 12 -1.01 -0.21 -8.30
N LEU A 13 -1.55 0.95 -8.69
CA LEU A 13 -0.87 2.22 -8.70
C LEU A 13 -0.84 2.71 -7.26
N SER A 14 0.05 2.16 -6.45
CA SER A 14 0.58 2.94 -5.34
C SER A 14 1.19 4.22 -5.97
N PRO A 15 0.67 5.42 -5.67
CA PRO A 15 1.30 6.63 -6.16
C PRO A 15 2.73 6.66 -5.61
N PRO A 16 3.72 7.18 -6.36
CA PRO A 16 4.98 7.54 -5.73
C PRO A 16 4.65 8.57 -4.64
N LEU A 17 4.76 8.19 -3.36
CA LEU A 17 4.63 9.10 -2.20
C LEU A 17 5.68 10.24 -2.20
N GLY A 18 6.37 10.50 -3.33
CA GLY A 18 7.46 11.47 -3.49
C GLY A 18 6.97 12.92 -3.54
N ARG A 19 5.67 13.17 -3.37
CA ARG A 19 5.13 14.52 -3.17
C ARG A 19 4.54 14.75 -1.77
N LEU A 20 4.46 13.74 -0.91
CA LEU A 20 3.71 13.83 0.37
C LEU A 20 4.53 14.39 1.53
N TYR A 21 5.73 14.90 1.26
CA TYR A 21 6.46 15.82 2.13
C TYR A 21 6.96 16.97 1.25
N PRO A 22 6.55 18.24 1.48
CA PRO A 22 7.18 19.34 0.80
C PRO A 22 8.61 19.44 1.31
N SER A 23 9.59 19.27 0.43
CA SER A 23 10.92 19.80 0.67
C SER A 23 10.81 21.33 0.70
N SER A 24 10.86 21.94 1.87
CA SER A 24 11.06 23.38 2.01
C SER A 24 12.48 23.72 1.53
N SER A 25 12.65 23.90 0.22
CA SER A 25 13.89 24.41 -0.36
C SER A 25 13.60 25.40 -1.48
N SER A 26 13.03 26.55 -1.11
CA SER A 26 13.26 27.80 -1.82
C SER A 26 14.63 28.38 -1.39
N ALA A 27 15.70 27.63 -1.68
CA ALA A 27 17.06 28.17 -1.58
C ALA A 27 17.36 28.94 -2.86
N SER A 28 17.23 30.27 -2.77
CA SER A 28 17.75 31.22 -3.73
C SER A 28 19.16 30.82 -4.18
N ARG A 29 19.38 30.75 -5.49
CA ARG A 29 20.70 30.50 -6.09
C ARG A 29 21.70 31.55 -5.61
N VAL A 30 22.53 31.19 -4.64
CA VAL A 30 23.76 31.93 -4.35
C VAL A 30 24.84 31.34 -5.26
N SER A 31 25.05 31.97 -6.41
CA SER A 31 26.24 31.73 -7.24
C SER A 31 27.45 32.25 -6.48
N TYR A 32 28.33 31.36 -6.01
CA TYR A 32 29.68 31.74 -5.62
C TYR A 32 30.57 31.83 -6.86
N PRO A 33 31.19 32.98 -7.17
CA PRO A 33 32.14 33.06 -8.26
C PRO A 33 33.44 32.36 -7.84
N PHE A 34 33.83 31.35 -8.62
CA PHE A 34 35.14 30.73 -8.56
C PHE A 34 36.16 31.69 -9.22
N ILE A 35 36.85 32.49 -8.42
CA ILE A 35 38.00 33.28 -8.87
C ILE A 35 39.26 32.53 -8.48
N ILE A 36 39.94 31.95 -9.48
CA ILE A 36 41.36 31.59 -9.34
C ILE A 36 42.17 32.87 -9.52
N GLN A 37 42.75 33.38 -8.44
CA GLN A 37 43.90 34.26 -8.52
C GLN A 37 45.10 33.53 -7.92
N ASP A 38 46.03 33.20 -8.81
CA ASP A 38 47.37 32.77 -8.47
C ASP A 38 48.13 33.95 -7.84
N SER A 39 48.71 33.74 -6.66
CA SER A 39 49.64 34.65 -6.00
C SER A 39 50.43 33.88 -4.95
N SER A 40 51.69 33.63 -5.31
CA SER A 40 52.75 33.01 -4.53
C SER A 40 52.85 33.41 -3.05
N SER A 41 53.25 32.42 -2.25
CA SER A 41 54.02 32.46 -1.00
C SER A 41 53.31 32.31 0.36
N ASN A 42 53.88 31.37 1.11
CA ASN A 42 53.85 31.12 2.56
C ASN A 42 52.78 30.21 3.18
N HIS A 43 53.26 29.01 3.55
CA HIS A 43 52.81 28.07 4.60
C HIS A 43 51.35 27.61 4.58
N PRO A 44 51.07 26.29 4.39
CA PRO A 44 49.73 25.78 4.63
C PRO A 44 49.51 25.73 6.14
N SER A 45 48.86 26.76 6.67
CA SER A 45 48.10 26.62 7.90
C SER A 45 47.04 25.56 7.60
N ARG A 46 47.17 24.37 8.19
CA ARG A 46 46.11 23.36 8.19
C ARG A 46 44.81 24.07 8.55
N LEU A 47 43.92 24.19 7.58
CA LEU A 47 42.53 24.52 7.84
C LEU A 47 42.05 23.49 8.85
N ASN A 48 41.85 23.92 10.10
CA ASN A 48 41.10 23.15 11.07
C ASN A 48 39.66 23.12 10.57
N PHE A 49 39.38 22.18 9.66
CA PHE A 49 38.03 21.74 9.39
C PHE A 49 37.55 21.14 10.72
N THR A 50 36.75 21.90 11.46
CA THR A 50 35.92 21.36 12.53
C THR A 50 35.09 20.26 11.89
N MET A 51 35.53 19.00 12.03
CA MET A 51 34.69 17.86 11.65
C MET A 51 33.40 18.00 12.44
N GLY A 52 32.27 18.08 11.72
CA GLY A 52 30.95 18.01 12.34
C GLY A 52 30.83 16.76 13.20
N SER A 53 29.83 16.74 14.08
CA SER A 53 29.58 15.52 14.87
C SER A 53 29.43 14.30 13.95
N GLU A 54 29.74 13.11 14.45
CA GLU A 54 29.61 11.88 13.64
C GLU A 54 28.21 11.75 13.02
N ARG A 55 27.17 12.18 13.74
CA ARG A 55 25.78 12.25 13.28
C ARG A 55 25.58 13.25 12.13
N GLU A 56 26.15 14.45 12.23
CA GLU A 56 26.09 15.46 11.17
C GLU A 56 26.80 14.99 9.90
N ASN A 57 27.98 14.38 10.02
CA ASN A 57 28.73 13.89 8.87
C ASN A 57 27.94 12.80 8.11
N LYS A 58 27.29 11.87 8.84
CA LYS A 58 26.47 10.81 8.23
C LYS A 58 25.18 11.36 7.61
N THR A 59 24.54 12.32 8.26
CA THR A 59 23.37 13.01 7.70
C THR A 59 23.72 13.77 6.42
N PHE A 60 24.88 14.43 6.39
CA PHE A 60 25.38 15.10 5.20
C PHE A 60 25.65 14.10 4.06
N LEU A 61 26.29 12.96 4.35
CA LEU A 61 26.51 11.89 3.38
C LEU A 61 25.20 11.31 2.84
N ALA A 62 24.19 11.12 3.71
CA ALA A 62 22.86 10.67 3.29
C ALA A 62 22.21 11.64 2.29
N ARG A 63 22.34 12.96 2.49
CA ARG A 63 21.86 13.97 1.52
C ARG A 63 22.61 13.93 0.20
N LEU A 64 23.93 13.69 0.23
CA LEU A 64 24.70 13.50 -1.01
C LEU A 64 24.25 12.25 -1.76
N CYS A 65 23.99 11.15 -1.04
CA CYS A 65 23.45 9.93 -1.61
C CYS A 65 22.06 10.14 -2.21
N GLU A 66 21.18 10.90 -1.54
CA GLU A 66 19.86 11.27 -2.08
C GLU A 66 19.98 11.99 -3.42
N GLN A 67 20.86 13.00 -3.51
CA GLN A 67 21.09 13.77 -4.75
C GLN A 67 21.72 12.92 -5.86
N ALA A 68 22.49 11.90 -5.51
CA ALA A 68 23.11 10.97 -6.43
C ALA A 68 22.24 9.73 -6.73
N GLU A 69 21.02 9.66 -6.17
CA GLU A 69 20.10 8.52 -6.26
C GLU A 69 20.72 7.18 -5.78
N ARG A 70 21.69 7.27 -4.86
CA ARG A 70 22.40 6.14 -4.24
C ARG A 70 21.74 5.70 -2.95
N TYR A 71 20.51 5.20 -3.06
CA TYR A 71 19.63 4.93 -1.91
C TYR A 71 20.10 3.75 -1.04
N ASP A 72 20.77 2.76 -1.60
CA ASP A 72 21.33 1.64 -0.83
C ASP A 72 22.42 2.12 0.16
N GLU A 73 23.30 3.03 -0.28
CA GLU A 73 24.28 3.68 0.60
C GLU A 73 23.62 4.67 1.57
N MET A 74 22.59 5.39 1.11
CA MET A 74 21.80 6.28 1.96
C MET A 74 21.20 5.55 3.16
N VAL A 75 20.65 4.34 2.94
CA VAL A 75 20.14 3.48 4.01
C VAL A 75 21.25 3.20 5.04
N THR A 76 22.45 2.84 4.58
CA THR A 76 23.58 2.53 5.47
C THR A 76 23.89 3.70 6.41
N PHE A 77 24.02 4.92 5.87
CA PHE A 77 24.28 6.11 6.70
C PHE A 77 23.13 6.44 7.66
N MET A 78 21.88 6.31 7.20
CA MET A 78 20.72 6.63 8.05
C MET A 78 20.50 5.62 9.17
N LYS A 79 20.87 4.34 8.97
CA LYS A 79 20.92 3.35 10.05
C LYS A 79 21.94 3.72 11.11
N GLU A 80 23.12 4.15 10.69
CA GLU A 80 24.14 4.59 11.63
C GLU A 80 23.68 5.82 12.42
N VAL A 81 22.98 6.77 11.77
CA VAL A 81 22.35 7.90 12.46
C VAL A 81 21.32 7.44 13.51
N ALA A 82 20.47 6.47 13.18
CA ALA A 82 19.50 5.89 14.13
C ALA A 82 20.18 5.23 15.36
N ASN A 83 21.39 4.71 15.19
CA ASN A 83 22.15 3.99 16.22
C ASN A 83 23.04 4.89 17.09
N ILE A 84 23.36 6.12 16.67
CA ILE A 84 24.18 7.07 17.47
C ILE A 84 23.45 7.51 18.76
N GLY A 85 22.12 7.40 18.81
CA GLY A 85 21.32 7.65 20.01
C GLY A 85 20.57 8.98 19.98
N GLY A 86 19.54 9.09 20.82
CA GLY A 86 18.55 10.16 20.80
C GLY A 86 17.45 9.94 19.76
N GLU A 87 16.40 10.76 19.84
CA GLU A 87 15.32 10.78 18.85
C GLU A 87 15.83 11.37 17.52
N LEU A 88 15.31 10.89 16.39
CA LEU A 88 15.60 11.51 15.08
C LEU A 88 14.84 12.82 14.95
N THR A 89 15.54 13.84 14.45
CA THR A 89 14.90 15.07 14.00
C THR A 89 13.93 14.77 12.85
N VAL A 90 13.01 15.70 12.58
CA VAL A 90 12.05 15.56 11.46
C VAL A 90 12.77 15.35 10.13
N ASP A 91 13.86 16.08 9.89
CA ASP A 91 14.67 15.96 8.69
C ASP A 91 15.35 14.58 8.57
N GLU A 92 16.00 14.10 9.63
CA GLU A 92 16.64 12.78 9.63
C GLU A 92 15.60 11.65 9.48
N ARG A 93 14.43 11.79 10.11
CA ARG A 93 13.32 10.85 9.97
C ARG A 93 12.83 10.78 8.51
N ASN A 94 12.74 11.93 7.86
CA ASN A 94 12.36 12.01 6.44
C ASN A 94 13.43 11.38 5.54
N LEU A 95 14.72 11.66 5.77
CA LEU A 95 15.82 11.05 5.02
C LEU A 95 15.81 9.52 5.14
N LEU A 96 15.63 8.98 6.36
CA LEU A 96 15.52 7.54 6.59
C LEU A 96 14.37 6.93 5.78
N SER A 97 13.20 7.57 5.81
CA SER A 97 12.01 7.08 5.09
C SER A 97 12.20 7.13 3.58
N VAL A 98 12.79 8.21 3.05
CA VAL A 98 13.11 8.35 1.62
C VAL A 98 14.09 7.26 1.18
N ALA A 99 15.14 7.01 1.96
CA ALA A 99 16.14 5.99 1.66
C ALA A 99 15.50 4.61 1.50
N TYR A 100 14.86 4.11 2.55
CA TYR A 100 14.27 2.76 2.52
C TYR A 100 13.12 2.64 1.53
N LYS A 101 12.32 3.70 1.33
CA LYS A 101 11.22 3.70 0.36
C LYS A 101 11.73 3.50 -1.07
N ASN A 102 12.81 4.17 -1.44
CA ASN A 102 13.38 4.03 -2.78
C ASN A 102 14.02 2.66 -2.99
N VAL A 103 14.78 2.17 -2.00
CA VAL A 103 15.37 0.82 -2.04
C VAL A 103 14.28 -0.24 -2.23
N VAL A 104 13.25 -0.25 -1.37
CA VAL A 104 12.16 -1.25 -1.46
C VAL A 104 11.28 -1.03 -2.70
N GLY A 105 11.07 0.21 -3.13
CA GLY A 105 10.26 0.57 -4.28
C GLY A 105 10.78 -0.04 -5.57
N THR A 106 12.08 0.06 -5.81
CA THR A 106 12.73 -0.53 -6.99
C THR A 106 12.57 -2.06 -7.02
N ARG A 107 12.85 -2.74 -5.90
CA ARG A 107 12.70 -4.21 -5.83
C ARG A 107 11.23 -4.65 -5.98
N ARG A 108 10.28 -3.92 -5.39
CA ARG A 108 8.82 -4.21 -5.52
C ARG A 108 8.36 -4.04 -6.97
N ALA A 109 8.87 -3.05 -7.69
CA ALA A 109 8.57 -2.88 -9.11
C ALA A 109 9.12 -4.05 -9.94
N SER A 110 10.38 -4.43 -9.72
CA SER A 110 10.99 -5.62 -10.34
C SER A 110 10.20 -6.89 -10.07
N TRP A 111 9.81 -7.13 -8.81
CA TRP A 111 9.02 -8.29 -8.41
C TRP A 111 7.68 -8.37 -9.15
N ARG A 112 6.94 -7.26 -9.25
CA ARG A 112 5.67 -7.22 -9.99
C ARG A 112 5.83 -7.57 -11.47
N ILE A 113 6.87 -7.01 -12.10
CA ILE A 113 7.17 -7.27 -13.51
C ILE A 113 7.49 -8.75 -13.72
N ILE A 114 8.39 -9.32 -12.92
CA ILE A 114 8.78 -10.73 -13.04
C ILE A 114 7.61 -11.66 -12.74
N SER A 115 6.79 -11.37 -11.72
CA SER A 115 5.59 -12.15 -11.41
C SER A 115 4.58 -12.14 -12.56
N SER A 116 4.40 -10.99 -13.23
CA SER A 116 3.53 -10.90 -14.41
C SER A 116 4.08 -11.70 -15.60
N ILE A 117 5.40 -11.74 -15.77
CA ILE A 117 6.05 -12.54 -16.82
C ILE A 117 5.91 -14.04 -16.52
N GLU A 118 6.11 -14.47 -15.27
CA GLU A 118 5.91 -15.85 -14.83
C GLU A 118 4.51 -16.33 -15.19
N GLN A 119 3.48 -15.58 -14.79
CA GLN A 119 2.09 -15.92 -15.07
C GLN A 119 1.79 -16.00 -16.58
N LYS A 120 2.39 -15.12 -17.40
CA LYS A 120 2.22 -15.15 -18.86
C LYS A 120 2.89 -16.37 -19.50
N GLU A 121 4.03 -16.79 -19.00
CA GLU A 121 4.73 -17.99 -19.50
C GLU A 121 4.07 -19.28 -19.02
N GLU A 122 3.55 -19.33 -17.79
CA GLU A 122 2.75 -20.45 -17.30
C GLU A 122 1.53 -20.72 -18.20
N ASN A 123 0.84 -19.65 -18.64
CA ASN A 123 -0.30 -19.76 -19.55
C ASN A 123 0.07 -20.27 -20.95
N LYS A 124 1.34 -20.23 -21.36
CA LYS A 124 1.81 -20.75 -22.66
C LYS A 124 2.21 -22.22 -22.59
N GLY A 125 2.32 -22.81 -21.40
CA GLY A 125 2.71 -24.21 -21.21
C GLY A 125 4.19 -24.50 -21.44
N SER A 126 5.07 -23.51 -21.31
CA SER A 126 6.53 -23.67 -21.46
C SER A 126 7.21 -23.92 -20.12
N ASP A 127 7.19 -25.16 -19.63
CA ASP A 127 7.63 -25.52 -18.27
C ASP A 127 9.09 -25.16 -17.93
N GLU A 128 10.03 -25.21 -18.90
CA GLU A 128 11.45 -24.91 -18.66
C GLU A 128 11.70 -23.44 -18.32
N HIS A 129 11.13 -22.51 -19.10
CA HIS A 129 11.27 -21.08 -18.85
C HIS A 129 10.55 -20.64 -17.57
N VAL A 130 9.41 -21.26 -17.25
CA VAL A 130 8.66 -20.98 -16.00
C VAL A 130 9.54 -21.26 -14.79
N GLY A 131 10.29 -22.37 -14.78
CA GLY A 131 11.23 -22.67 -13.70
C GLY A 131 12.29 -21.58 -13.50
N ILE A 132 12.93 -21.13 -14.58
CA ILE A 132 13.98 -20.09 -14.55
C ILE A 132 13.41 -18.76 -14.02
N ILE A 133 12.21 -18.36 -14.49
CA ILE A 133 11.57 -17.11 -14.07
C ILE A 133 11.20 -17.18 -12.58
N ARG A 134 10.69 -18.32 -12.13
CA ARG A 134 10.31 -18.55 -10.74
C ARG A 134 11.51 -18.45 -9.79
N ASP A 135 12.63 -19.05 -10.15
CA ASP A 135 13.86 -18.97 -9.35
C ASP A 135 14.36 -17.51 -9.25
N TYR A 136 14.27 -16.75 -10.35
CA TYR A 136 14.63 -15.34 -10.34
C TYR A 136 13.65 -14.49 -9.52
N ARG A 137 12.34 -14.78 -9.58
CA ARG A 137 11.33 -14.14 -8.71
C ARG A 137 11.67 -14.36 -7.23
N GLN A 138 11.98 -15.60 -6.84
CA GLN A 138 12.32 -15.94 -5.45
C GLN A 138 13.59 -15.23 -4.95
N LYS A 139 14.57 -15.01 -5.84
CA LYS A 139 15.74 -14.18 -5.52
C LYS A 139 15.32 -12.75 -5.16
N ILE A 140 14.45 -12.13 -5.96
CA ILE A 140 13.93 -10.78 -5.69
C ILE A 140 13.12 -10.76 -4.39
N GLU A 141 12.32 -11.80 -4.12
CA GLU A 141 11.57 -11.92 -2.86
C GLU A 141 12.50 -11.99 -1.65
N THR A 142 13.62 -12.70 -1.76
CA THR A 142 14.64 -12.75 -0.69
C THR A 142 15.27 -11.38 -0.46
N GLU A 143 15.59 -10.65 -1.53
CA GLU A 143 16.10 -9.28 -1.44
C GLU A 143 15.07 -8.32 -0.80
N LEU A 144 13.79 -8.46 -1.16
CA LEU A 144 12.70 -7.71 -0.55
C LEU A 144 12.50 -8.04 0.92
N GLU A 145 12.49 -9.33 1.28
CA GLU A 145 12.37 -9.80 2.66
C GLU A 145 13.52 -9.22 3.51
N GLN A 146 14.75 -9.25 2.99
CA GLN A 146 15.92 -8.70 3.69
C GLN A 146 15.82 -7.18 3.92
N VAL A 147 15.41 -6.40 2.91
CA VAL A 147 15.25 -4.95 3.05
C VAL A 147 14.12 -4.61 4.02
N CYS A 148 13.01 -5.35 3.98
CA CYS A 148 11.89 -5.14 4.90
C CYS A 148 12.26 -5.51 6.33
N GLN A 149 12.98 -6.62 6.54
CA GLN A 149 13.42 -7.01 7.87
C GLN A 149 14.41 -5.99 8.45
N ASP A 150 15.34 -5.51 7.63
CA ASP A 150 16.36 -4.53 8.02
C ASP A 150 15.76 -3.25 8.63
N VAL A 151 14.72 -2.70 8.01
CA VAL A 151 14.03 -1.51 8.52
C VAL A 151 13.13 -1.82 9.72
N LEU A 152 12.51 -3.00 9.77
CA LEU A 152 11.72 -3.43 10.92
C LEU A 152 12.59 -3.55 12.17
N ASP A 153 13.80 -4.10 12.03
CA ASP A 153 14.78 -4.19 13.12
C ASP A 153 15.17 -2.80 13.62
N VAL A 154 15.47 -1.87 12.71
CA VAL A 154 15.79 -0.47 13.08
C VAL A 154 14.62 0.20 13.79
N LEU A 155 13.38 -0.02 13.34
CA LEU A 155 12.18 0.54 13.97
C LEU A 155 12.00 0.01 15.39
N ASP A 156 12.12 -1.30 15.57
CA ASP A 156 11.85 -1.97 16.85
C ASP A 156 12.95 -1.76 17.87
N GLU A 157 14.21 -1.75 17.44
CA GLU A 157 15.36 -1.63 18.35
C GLU A 157 15.74 -0.17 18.64
N ALA A 158 15.67 0.71 17.64
CA ALA A 158 16.30 2.02 17.72
C ALA A 158 15.32 3.20 17.72
N LEU A 159 14.15 3.11 17.07
CA LEU A 159 13.31 4.27 16.79
C LEU A 159 12.02 4.33 17.62
N ILE A 160 11.19 3.29 17.58
CA ILE A 160 9.92 3.24 18.33
C ILE A 160 10.16 3.41 19.84
N PRO A 161 11.14 2.74 20.48
CA PRO A 161 11.38 2.92 21.91
C PRO A 161 11.84 4.32 22.32
N LYS A 162 12.40 5.11 21.38
CA LYS A 162 12.93 6.46 21.62
C LYS A 162 11.98 7.57 21.16
N ALA A 163 10.80 7.22 20.62
CA ALA A 163 9.85 8.19 20.10
C ALA A 163 9.08 8.87 21.24
N GLU A 164 9.25 10.18 21.40
CA GLU A 164 8.66 10.94 22.50
C GLU A 164 7.31 11.54 22.09
N THR A 165 7.25 12.11 20.88
CA THR A 165 6.09 12.84 20.34
C THR A 165 5.06 11.92 19.67
N GLY A 166 3.80 12.35 19.61
CA GLY A 166 2.76 11.67 18.82
C GLY A 166 3.11 11.56 17.35
N GLU A 167 3.67 12.61 16.77
CA GLU A 167 4.13 12.60 15.37
C GLU A 167 5.17 11.51 15.10
N SER A 168 6.20 11.38 15.95
CA SER A 168 7.24 10.36 15.78
C SER A 168 6.68 8.95 15.98
N LYS A 169 5.86 8.73 17.01
CA LYS A 169 5.21 7.44 17.26
C LYS A 169 4.34 7.01 16.07
N VAL A 170 3.44 7.89 15.61
CA VAL A 170 2.55 7.59 14.48
C VAL A 170 3.37 7.34 13.22
N PHE A 171 4.40 8.14 12.96
CA PHE A 171 5.27 7.95 11.80
C PHE A 171 5.94 6.56 11.82
N TYR A 172 6.55 6.15 12.94
CA TYR A 172 7.26 4.88 13.02
C TYR A 172 6.33 3.68 13.00
N TYR A 173 5.18 3.72 13.70
CA TYR A 173 4.20 2.64 13.63
C TYR A 173 3.58 2.52 12.23
N LYS A 174 3.29 3.64 11.56
CA LYS A 174 2.85 3.64 10.17
C LYS A 174 3.91 2.99 9.27
N MET A 175 5.17 3.36 9.43
CA MET A 175 6.29 2.79 8.67
C MET A 175 6.41 1.27 8.93
N LYS A 176 6.30 0.82 10.19
CA LYS A 176 6.25 -0.60 10.54
C LYS A 176 5.10 -1.33 9.84
N GLY A 177 3.91 -0.74 9.82
CA GLY A 177 2.76 -1.26 9.09
C GLY A 177 3.01 -1.37 7.58
N ASP A 178 3.63 -0.35 6.98
CA ASP A 178 4.00 -0.33 5.56
C ASP A 178 4.96 -1.47 5.18
N TYR A 179 6.00 -1.72 5.98
CA TYR A 179 6.97 -2.78 5.68
C TYR A 179 6.43 -4.19 5.93
N HIS A 180 5.60 -4.39 6.95
CA HIS A 180 4.87 -5.66 7.09
C HIS A 180 3.84 -5.87 5.97
N ARG A 181 3.19 -4.80 5.49
CA ARG A 181 2.33 -4.87 4.31
C ARG A 181 3.12 -5.31 3.08
N TYR A 182 4.30 -4.75 2.84
CA TYR A 182 5.15 -5.18 1.71
C TYR A 182 5.54 -6.66 1.82
N LEU A 183 5.86 -7.17 3.01
CA LEU A 183 6.08 -8.60 3.23
C LEU A 183 4.83 -9.43 2.89
N ALA A 184 3.64 -8.96 3.26
CA ALA A 184 2.39 -9.65 2.99
C ALA A 184 1.98 -9.68 1.51
N GLU A 185 2.53 -8.80 0.67
CA GLU A 185 2.22 -8.72 -0.77
C GLU A 185 2.73 -9.95 -1.55
N PHE A 186 3.92 -10.45 -1.21
CA PHE A 186 4.56 -11.55 -1.93
C PHE A 186 4.66 -12.85 -1.11
N ALA A 187 4.53 -12.78 0.21
CA ALA A 187 4.53 -13.96 1.05
C ALA A 187 3.30 -14.84 0.79
N SER A 188 3.42 -16.13 1.12
CA SER A 188 2.35 -17.12 1.02
C SER A 188 2.15 -17.88 2.33
N GLY A 189 0.99 -18.54 2.46
CA GLY A 189 0.69 -19.41 3.60
C GLY A 189 0.84 -18.73 4.98
N PRO A 190 1.47 -19.40 5.96
CA PRO A 190 1.63 -18.86 7.32
C PRO A 190 2.43 -17.56 7.38
N LYS A 191 3.46 -17.39 6.54
CA LYS A 191 4.27 -16.17 6.48
C LYS A 191 3.40 -14.95 6.12
N ARG A 192 2.54 -15.09 5.11
CA ARG A 192 1.60 -14.02 4.71
C ARG A 192 0.67 -13.63 5.85
N LYS A 193 0.10 -14.63 6.55
CA LYS A 193 -0.80 -14.38 7.68
C LYS A 193 -0.11 -13.65 8.83
N GLY A 194 1.12 -14.05 9.17
CA GLY A 194 1.94 -13.38 10.17
C GLY A 194 2.22 -11.92 9.81
N ALA A 195 2.69 -11.68 8.58
CA ALA A 195 2.96 -10.32 8.09
C ALA A 195 1.70 -9.44 8.06
N ALA A 196 0.57 -9.96 7.59
CA ALA A 196 -0.68 -9.22 7.57
C ALA A 196 -1.19 -8.87 8.99
N THR A 197 -1.04 -9.79 9.95
CA THR A 197 -1.42 -9.54 11.35
C THR A 197 -0.55 -8.45 11.96
N ALA A 198 0.76 -8.54 11.79
CA ALA A 198 1.70 -7.53 12.28
C ALA A 198 1.50 -6.15 11.62
N ALA A 199 1.18 -6.12 10.32
CA ALA A 199 0.83 -4.87 9.63
C ALA A 199 -0.43 -4.23 10.22
N HIS A 200 -1.48 -5.03 10.45
CA HIS A 200 -2.74 -4.56 11.05
C HIS A 200 -2.52 -4.00 12.46
N GLU A 201 -1.78 -4.71 13.31
CA GLU A 201 -1.44 -4.27 14.66
C GLU A 201 -0.66 -2.95 14.65
N ALA A 202 0.35 -2.83 13.78
CA ALA A 202 1.14 -1.60 13.66
C ALA A 202 0.29 -0.41 13.18
N TYR A 203 -0.54 -0.57 12.16
CA TYR A 203 -1.44 0.49 11.70
C TYR A 203 -2.49 0.86 12.75
N LYS A 204 -2.99 -0.12 13.51
CA LYS A 204 -3.92 0.13 14.60
C LYS A 204 -3.27 0.95 15.71
N ASN A 205 -2.08 0.56 16.18
CA ASN A 205 -1.31 1.32 17.16
C ASN A 205 -1.04 2.75 16.68
N ALA A 206 -0.70 2.93 15.40
CA ALA A 206 -0.55 4.25 14.81
C ALA A 206 -1.86 5.06 14.83
N THR A 207 -3.00 4.40 14.56
CA THR A 207 -4.32 5.05 14.52
C THR A 207 -4.75 5.51 15.92
N ASP A 208 -4.55 4.67 16.92
CA ASP A 208 -4.93 4.97 18.31
C ASP A 208 -4.17 6.21 18.82
N VAL A 209 -2.86 6.32 18.53
CA VAL A 209 -2.06 7.52 18.87
C VAL A 209 -2.47 8.73 18.02
N ALA A 210 -2.68 8.54 16.71
CA ALA A 210 -3.03 9.65 15.81
C ALA A 210 -4.38 10.29 16.14
N GLN A 211 -5.36 9.51 16.64
CA GLN A 211 -6.67 10.02 17.04
C GLN A 211 -6.60 10.95 18.24
N THR A 212 -5.64 10.73 19.15
CA THR A 212 -5.49 11.53 20.37
C THR A 212 -4.50 12.68 20.24
N GLU A 213 -3.46 12.52 19.41
CA GLU A 213 -2.34 13.46 19.37
C GLU A 213 -2.26 14.31 18.09
N LEU A 214 -2.99 13.95 17.01
CA LEU A 214 -2.92 14.64 15.72
C LEU A 214 -4.30 15.11 15.24
N THR A 215 -4.37 16.30 14.65
CA THR A 215 -5.62 16.80 14.04
C THR A 215 -6.02 15.96 12.82
N PRO A 216 -7.32 15.87 12.47
CA PRO A 216 -7.80 15.19 11.26
C PRO A 216 -7.12 15.63 9.95
N THR A 217 -6.74 16.90 9.89
CA THR A 217 -6.02 17.50 8.75
C THR A 217 -4.52 17.21 8.75
N HIS A 218 -3.96 16.65 9.82
CA HIS A 218 -2.52 16.46 9.94
C HIS A 218 -1.99 15.50 8.85
N PRO A 219 -0.95 15.87 8.06
CA PRO A 219 -0.45 15.05 6.96
C PRO A 219 -0.05 13.61 7.35
N ILE A 220 0.57 13.42 8.52
CA ILE A 220 0.92 12.08 9.02
C ILE A 220 -0.33 11.22 9.28
N ARG A 221 -1.40 11.81 9.84
CA ARG A 221 -2.67 11.10 10.13
C ARG A 221 -3.42 10.76 8.84
N LEU A 222 -3.49 11.69 7.90
CA LEU A 222 -4.06 11.46 6.57
C LEU A 222 -3.28 10.37 5.80
N GLY A 223 -1.95 10.44 5.83
CA GLY A 223 -1.08 9.44 5.19
C GLY A 223 -1.21 8.05 5.83
N LEU A 224 -1.44 7.98 7.14
CA LEU A 224 -1.77 6.73 7.84
C LEU A 224 -3.09 6.15 7.34
N ALA A 225 -4.16 6.95 7.31
CA ALA A 225 -5.46 6.50 6.83
C ALA A 225 -5.41 6.02 5.37
N LEU A 226 -4.69 6.74 4.52
CA LEU A 226 -4.43 6.35 3.13
C LEU A 226 -3.81 4.95 3.07
N ASN A 227 -2.68 4.72 3.75
CA ASN A 227 -1.99 3.44 3.67
C ASN A 227 -2.76 2.30 4.34
N PHE A 228 -3.48 2.58 5.43
CA PHE A 228 -4.29 1.57 6.11
C PHE A 228 -5.53 1.18 5.30
N SER A 229 -6.14 2.12 4.58
CA SER A 229 -7.24 1.81 3.64
C SER A 229 -6.76 0.90 2.49
N VAL A 230 -5.59 1.19 1.90
CA VAL A 230 -4.96 0.34 0.88
C VAL A 230 -4.67 -1.05 1.45
N PHE A 231 -4.20 -1.15 2.70
CA PHE A 231 -3.99 -2.43 3.35
C PHE A 231 -5.29 -3.26 3.49
N TYR A 232 -6.39 -2.63 3.92
CA TYR A 232 -7.69 -3.31 3.98
C TYR A 232 -8.15 -3.80 2.62
N TYR A 233 -7.94 -3.00 1.57
CA TYR A 233 -8.33 -3.33 0.21
C TYR A 233 -7.47 -4.46 -0.37
N GLU A 234 -6.15 -4.26 -0.45
CA GLU A 234 -5.24 -5.13 -1.20
C GLU A 234 -4.80 -6.37 -0.42
N ILE A 235 -4.65 -6.29 0.91
CA ILE A 235 -4.09 -7.40 1.70
C ILE A 235 -5.19 -8.21 2.38
N LEU A 236 -6.15 -7.53 3.02
CA LEU A 236 -7.24 -8.18 3.75
C LEU A 236 -8.47 -8.46 2.90
N ASN A 237 -8.49 -8.03 1.63
CA ASN A 237 -9.61 -8.21 0.71
C ASN A 237 -10.95 -7.78 1.35
N SER A 238 -10.92 -6.62 2.02
CA SER A 238 -12.04 -6.04 2.77
C SER A 238 -12.39 -4.65 2.20
N PRO A 239 -12.94 -4.58 0.97
CA PRO A 239 -13.15 -3.32 0.25
C PRO A 239 -14.08 -2.36 1.00
N ASP A 240 -15.18 -2.85 1.58
CA ASP A 240 -16.12 -2.03 2.38
C ASP A 240 -15.40 -1.27 3.50
N ARG A 241 -14.49 -1.97 4.21
CA ARG A 241 -13.74 -1.40 5.32
C ARG A 241 -12.69 -0.40 4.85
N ALA A 242 -12.06 -0.66 3.70
CA ALA A 242 -11.13 0.26 3.06
C ALA A 242 -11.83 1.56 2.66
N CYS A 243 -12.96 1.46 1.96
CA CYS A 243 -13.77 2.59 1.52
C CYS A 243 -14.32 3.38 2.71
N HIS A 244 -14.81 2.71 3.74
CA HIS A 244 -15.28 3.37 4.96
C HIS A 244 -14.17 4.18 5.63
N LEU A 245 -12.99 3.59 5.84
CA LEU A 245 -11.86 4.26 6.47
C LEU A 245 -11.37 5.46 5.64
N ALA A 246 -11.22 5.29 4.33
CA ALA A 246 -10.77 6.37 3.44
C ALA A 246 -11.78 7.52 3.38
N LYS A 247 -13.08 7.21 3.31
CA LYS A 247 -14.15 8.20 3.31
C LYS A 247 -14.23 8.95 4.63
N GLN A 248 -14.17 8.25 5.76
CA GLN A 248 -14.18 8.87 7.08
C GLN A 248 -13.02 9.85 7.24
N ALA A 249 -11.79 9.44 6.90
CA ALA A 249 -10.62 10.32 6.99
C ALA A 249 -10.73 11.56 6.08
N PHE A 250 -11.32 11.40 4.90
CA PHE A 250 -11.57 12.50 3.96
C PHE A 250 -12.62 13.48 4.50
N ASP A 251 -13.75 12.98 4.99
CA ASP A 251 -14.85 13.79 5.53
C ASP A 251 -14.42 14.53 6.81
N ASP A 252 -13.72 13.84 7.73
CA ASP A 252 -13.17 14.45 8.96
C ASP A 252 -12.18 15.59 8.63
N ALA A 253 -11.34 15.42 7.61
CA ALA A 253 -10.39 16.44 7.19
C ALA A 253 -11.05 17.64 6.49
N ILE A 254 -12.11 17.41 5.69
CA ILE A 254 -12.91 18.49 5.09
C ILE A 254 -13.50 19.40 6.17
N ALA A 255 -14.01 18.83 7.26
CA ALA A 255 -14.68 19.59 8.31
C ALA A 255 -13.77 20.64 8.99
N GLU A 256 -12.45 20.44 8.95
CA GLU A 256 -11.47 21.33 9.60
C GLU A 256 -10.53 22.04 8.58
N LEU A 257 -10.74 21.83 7.28
CA LEU A 257 -9.80 22.26 6.24
C LEU A 257 -9.65 23.79 6.15
N ASP A 258 -10.74 24.53 6.38
CA ASP A 258 -10.77 25.99 6.31
C ASP A 258 -9.93 26.69 7.40
N SER A 259 -9.51 25.95 8.42
CA SER A 259 -8.70 26.47 9.53
C SER A 259 -7.19 26.41 9.30
N LEU A 260 -6.74 25.81 8.19
CA LEU A 260 -5.32 25.57 7.93
C LEU A 260 -4.59 26.82 7.40
N SER A 261 -3.28 26.88 7.72
CA SER A 261 -2.36 27.78 7.02
C SER A 261 -2.17 27.38 5.56
N GLU A 262 -1.72 28.29 4.69
CA GLU A 262 -1.50 27.97 3.26
C GLU A 262 -0.53 26.80 3.04
N GLU A 263 0.52 26.68 3.86
CA GLU A 263 1.51 25.62 3.75
C GLU A 263 0.90 24.27 4.14
N SER A 264 0.28 24.19 5.32
CA SER A 264 -0.40 22.97 5.78
C SER A 264 -1.57 22.56 4.88
N TYR A 265 -2.25 23.53 4.26
CA TYR A 265 -3.35 23.27 3.32
C TYR A 265 -2.86 22.52 2.08
N ARG A 266 -1.73 22.92 1.50
CA ARG A 266 -1.17 22.26 0.30
C ARG A 266 -0.83 20.80 0.56
N ASP A 267 -0.21 20.52 1.71
CA ASP A 267 0.18 19.15 2.06
C ASP A 267 -1.02 18.25 2.32
N SER A 268 -1.98 18.75 3.11
CA SER A 268 -3.18 18.02 3.48
C SER A 268 -4.05 17.71 2.27
N THR A 269 -4.28 18.71 1.40
CA THR A 269 -5.10 18.54 0.19
C THR A 269 -4.50 17.58 -0.82
N LEU A 270 -3.16 17.51 -0.91
CA LEU A 270 -2.50 16.51 -1.74
C LEU A 270 -2.82 15.08 -1.28
N ILE A 271 -2.82 14.82 0.04
CA ILE A 271 -3.14 13.47 0.55
C ILE A 271 -4.63 13.17 0.40
N MET A 272 -5.49 14.15 0.68
CA MET A 272 -6.94 14.03 0.49
C MET A 272 -7.30 13.71 -0.96
N GLN A 273 -6.57 14.29 -1.93
CA GLN A 273 -6.73 13.94 -3.34
C GLN A 273 -6.47 12.45 -3.58
N LEU A 274 -5.40 11.89 -3.00
CA LEU A 274 -5.08 10.47 -3.16
C LEU A 274 -6.14 9.55 -2.51
N LEU A 275 -6.68 9.94 -1.36
CA LEU A 275 -7.81 9.24 -0.74
C LEU A 275 -9.03 9.24 -1.67
N ARG A 276 -9.35 10.38 -2.28
CA ARG A 276 -10.45 10.51 -3.25
C ARG A 276 -10.21 9.67 -4.51
N ASP A 277 -9.00 9.66 -5.02
CA ASP A 277 -8.62 8.89 -6.21
C ASP A 277 -8.81 7.39 -5.94
N ASN A 278 -8.35 6.90 -4.78
CA ASN A 278 -8.57 5.52 -4.36
C ASN A 278 -10.06 5.18 -4.22
N LEU A 279 -10.85 6.02 -3.56
CA LEU A 279 -12.30 5.83 -3.43
C LEU A 279 -13.00 5.74 -4.79
N THR A 280 -12.62 6.61 -5.72
CA THR A 280 -13.16 6.61 -7.09
C THR A 280 -12.82 5.31 -7.81
N LEU A 281 -11.56 4.87 -7.72
CA LEU A 281 -11.11 3.62 -8.33
C LEU A 281 -11.87 2.41 -7.78
N TRP A 282 -11.98 2.29 -6.46
CA TRP A 282 -12.60 1.14 -5.79
C TRP A 282 -14.10 1.07 -6.05
N THR A 283 -14.81 2.20 -5.99
CA THR A 283 -16.27 2.25 -6.25
C THR A 283 -16.62 2.13 -7.74
N SER A 284 -15.74 2.57 -8.65
CA SER A 284 -15.95 2.36 -10.10
C SER A 284 -15.81 0.90 -10.53
N SER A 285 -14.99 0.11 -9.83
CA SER A 285 -14.80 -1.32 -10.15
C SER A 285 -16.03 -2.14 -9.75
N GLU A 286 -16.71 -1.77 -8.67
CA GLU A 286 -17.95 -2.42 -8.21
C GLU A 286 -19.14 -2.16 -9.16
N GLY A 287 -19.14 -1.04 -9.89
CA GLY A 287 -20.18 -0.72 -10.87
C GLY A 287 -20.12 -1.55 -12.17
N ASN A 288 -18.99 -2.21 -12.46
CA ASN A 288 -18.80 -2.94 -13.72
C ASN A 288 -19.05 -4.46 -13.59
N GLU A 289 -19.38 -4.95 -12.39
CA GLU A 289 -19.78 -6.34 -12.13
C GLU A 289 -21.30 -6.50 -11.91
N GLY A 290 -22.09 -5.43 -12.05
CA GLY A 290 -23.52 -5.38 -11.71
C GLY A 290 -24.52 -5.20 -12.87
N GLU A 291 -24.07 -5.06 -14.14
CA GLU A 291 -24.98 -4.92 -15.30
C GLU A 291 -24.92 -6.18 -16.18
N GLY A 292 -25.48 -7.27 -15.66
CA GLY A 292 -25.59 -8.55 -16.34
C GLY A 292 -26.79 -9.36 -15.86
N ALA A 293 -27.96 -9.04 -16.42
CA ALA A 293 -29.20 -9.82 -16.38
C ALA A 293 -30.01 -9.88 -15.07
N THR A 294 -30.66 -8.76 -14.71
CA THR A 294 -32.01 -8.84 -14.15
C THR A 294 -33.00 -9.01 -15.30
N LYS A 295 -33.35 -10.26 -15.60
CA LYS A 295 -34.63 -10.54 -16.27
C LYS A 295 -35.71 -10.37 -15.21
N GLU A 296 -36.59 -9.40 -15.45
CA GLU A 296 -37.88 -9.27 -14.78
C GLU A 296 -38.67 -10.58 -14.93
N GLU A 297 -39.03 -11.21 -13.82
CA GLU A 297 -40.17 -12.13 -13.78
C GLU A 297 -41.22 -11.55 -12.83
N LYS A 298 -42.40 -11.29 -13.38
CA LYS A 298 -43.62 -10.89 -12.66
C LYS A 298 -44.01 -11.96 -11.65
N PRO A 299 -44.56 -11.61 -10.47
CA PRO A 299 -45.17 -12.59 -9.60
C PRO A 299 -46.57 -12.96 -10.12
N GLU A 300 -46.77 -14.23 -10.48
CA GLU A 300 -48.09 -14.84 -10.56
C GLU A 300 -48.56 -15.21 -9.15
N GLU A 301 -49.79 -14.80 -8.87
CA GLU A 301 -50.52 -14.95 -7.62
C GLU A 301 -51.23 -16.32 -7.65
N GLU A 302 -50.79 -17.28 -6.82
CA GLU A 302 -51.49 -18.56 -6.66
C GLU A 302 -52.04 -18.72 -5.24
N THR A 303 -53.37 -18.76 -5.18
CA THR A 303 -54.21 -18.84 -3.99
C THR A 303 -54.11 -20.20 -3.29
N ALA A 304 -53.96 -20.16 -1.97
CA ALA A 304 -53.98 -21.31 -1.08
C ALA A 304 -55.39 -21.94 -0.93
N ALA A 305 -55.45 -23.27 -0.91
CA ALA A 305 -56.49 -24.06 -0.23
C ALA A 305 -55.99 -25.49 0.08
N PRO A 306 -56.53 -26.18 1.10
CA PRO A 306 -55.74 -26.90 2.10
C PRO A 306 -55.70 -28.42 1.96
N ALA A 307 -54.76 -29.03 2.68
CA ALA A 307 -54.58 -30.47 2.85
C ALA A 307 -55.67 -31.11 3.73
N ALA A 308 -56.18 -32.28 3.31
CA ALA A 308 -56.84 -33.27 4.18
C ALA A 308 -56.73 -34.69 3.60
N THR A 309 -55.94 -35.51 4.30
CA THR A 309 -56.13 -36.94 4.68
C THR A 309 -56.71 -37.98 3.71
N GLU A 310 -55.84 -38.95 3.41
CA GLU A 310 -56.03 -40.43 3.33
C GLU A 310 -57.43 -41.01 3.66
N ALA A 311 -57.99 -41.82 2.74
CA ALA A 311 -58.54 -43.15 3.02
C ALA A 311 -59.00 -43.91 1.75
N ALA A 312 -58.62 -45.19 1.69
CA ALA A 312 -59.30 -46.36 1.11
C ALA A 312 -59.46 -46.52 -0.42
N ALA A 313 -58.90 -47.64 -0.91
CA ALA A 313 -59.13 -48.31 -2.21
C ALA A 313 -60.45 -49.14 -2.19
N PRO A 314 -60.78 -50.05 -3.15
CA PRO A 314 -60.30 -50.31 -4.53
C PRO A 314 -61.48 -50.57 -5.54
N ALA A 315 -61.15 -51.18 -6.70
CA ALA A 315 -61.99 -51.95 -7.66
C ALA A 315 -62.11 -51.28 -9.05
N GLU A 316 -61.48 -51.87 -10.08
CA GLU A 316 -62.11 -52.69 -11.17
C GLU A 316 -62.89 -51.79 -12.15
N GLU A 317 -62.73 -51.81 -13.48
CA GLU A 317 -62.58 -52.93 -14.40
C GLU A 317 -62.11 -52.37 -15.77
N LYS A 318 -61.67 -53.25 -16.68
CA LYS A 318 -61.12 -52.94 -18.02
C LYS A 318 -62.24 -52.64 -19.08
N PRO A 319 -62.03 -52.83 -20.39
CA PRO A 319 -61.66 -51.81 -21.37
C PRO A 319 -62.73 -51.68 -22.48
N GLU A 320 -62.64 -50.67 -23.35
CA GLU A 320 -63.25 -50.84 -24.68
C GLU A 320 -62.48 -50.15 -25.79
N GLU A 321 -62.43 -50.89 -26.88
CA GLU A 321 -61.59 -50.81 -28.06
C GLU A 321 -62.43 -50.24 -29.22
N ALA A 322 -61.75 -49.90 -30.33
CA ALA A 322 -62.30 -49.74 -31.69
C ALA A 322 -63.05 -48.41 -31.97
N LYS A 323 -62.92 -47.76 -33.14
CA LYS A 323 -62.23 -48.03 -34.42
C LYS A 323 -62.21 -46.73 -35.26
N PRO A 324 -61.53 -46.72 -36.43
CA PRO A 324 -61.15 -45.54 -37.18
C PRO A 324 -62.04 -45.26 -38.41
N ALA A 325 -61.56 -44.28 -39.20
CA ALA A 325 -61.89 -43.94 -40.59
C ALA A 325 -62.86 -42.77 -40.75
N GLU A 326 -62.43 -41.71 -41.43
CA GLU A 326 -62.62 -41.63 -42.88
C GLU A 326 -61.79 -40.50 -43.51
N THR A 327 -61.16 -40.87 -44.60
CA THR A 327 -60.52 -40.05 -45.63
C THR A 327 -61.59 -39.30 -46.42
N GLN A 328 -61.33 -38.06 -46.83
CA GLN A 328 -61.82 -37.57 -48.13
C GLN A 328 -61.06 -36.33 -48.63
N ALA A 329 -60.58 -36.49 -49.86
CA ALA A 329 -60.19 -35.52 -50.89
C ALA A 329 -59.00 -34.58 -50.64
#